data_AF-A0A820LDP1-F1
#
_entry.id   AF-A0A820LDP1-F1
#
_cell.length_a   1.000
_cell.length_b   1.000
_cell.length_c   1.000
_cell.angle_alpha   90.00
_cell.angle_beta   90.00
_cell.angle_gamma   90.00
#
_symmetry.space_group_name_H-M   'P 1'
#
loop_
_entity.id
_entity.type
_entity.pdbx_description
1 polymer ?
#
loop_
_entity_poly.entity_id
_entity_poly.type
_entity_poly.pdbx_seq_one_letter_code
_entity_poly.pdbx_strand_id
1 'polypeptide(L)'
;MIAAKSAHSTLSKYESYWKHFISFLKTNKLDVSEHVLISFFFKLFKQGLALRTMSAYRASLADPMFYGFQIDTNSKVFRDFFISCRTRRPITKTLPPQWEVYKVLQYLKTSQFKNNKTISLPALLLKTLFLIALATGSRISEIAHSLCPVECLRNWLDITSEWPNPNNFIWFNAATQKPANNRILVLRFRQLINLSHAHNTKSNFHQIRK
;
A
#
# COMPACT_ATOMS: atom_id res chain seq x y z
N MET A 1 -9.51 -15.30 17.97
CA MET A 1 -8.17 -14.68 17.82
C MET A 1 -8.34 -13.20 18.17
N ILE A 2 -7.52 -12.62 19.06
CA ILE A 2 -7.63 -11.20 19.46
C ILE A 2 -7.17 -10.35 18.26
N ALA A 3 -8.11 -10.19 17.33
CA ALA A 3 -7.95 -9.63 16.00
C ALA A 3 -8.81 -8.38 15.81
N ALA A 4 -9.72 -8.10 16.75
CA ALA A 4 -10.82 -7.14 16.59
C ALA A 4 -10.37 -5.67 16.41
N LYS A 5 -9.12 -5.32 16.74
CA LYS A 5 -8.57 -3.96 16.59
C LYS A 5 -7.58 -3.78 15.44
N SER A 6 -7.31 -4.82 14.65
CA SER A 6 -6.27 -4.76 13.61
C SER A 6 -6.86 -4.47 12.23
N ALA A 7 -6.14 -3.73 11.39
CA ALA A 7 -6.51 -3.57 9.99
C ALA A 7 -6.55 -4.92 9.27
N HIS A 8 -7.45 -5.08 8.30
CA HIS A 8 -7.65 -6.33 7.54
C HIS A 8 -6.35 -6.90 6.94
N SER A 9 -5.48 -6.04 6.43
CA SER A 9 -4.17 -6.43 5.87
C SER A 9 -3.22 -7.02 6.92
N THR A 10 -3.34 -6.61 8.19
CA THR A 10 -2.54 -7.15 9.30
C THR A 10 -3.09 -8.52 9.72
N LEU A 11 -4.42 -8.65 9.79
CA LEU A 11 -5.07 -9.92 10.10
C LEU A 11 -4.74 -11.00 9.08
N SER A 12 -4.85 -10.69 7.80
CA SER A 12 -4.51 -11.64 6.73
C SER A 12 -3.05 -12.14 6.84
N LYS A 13 -2.10 -11.26 7.21
CA LYS A 13 -0.71 -11.66 7.46
C LYS A 13 -0.58 -12.55 8.70
N TYR A 14 -1.26 -12.20 9.79
CA TYR A 14 -1.20 -12.97 11.03
C TYR A 14 -1.81 -14.36 10.85
N GLU A 15 -2.91 -14.48 10.12
CA GLU A 15 -3.50 -15.77 9.74
C GLU A 15 -2.55 -16.60 8.87
N SER A 16 -1.85 -15.97 7.92
CA SER A 16 -0.84 -16.66 7.12
C SER A 16 0.31 -17.21 7.99
N TYR A 17 0.81 -16.41 8.94
CA TYR A 17 1.85 -16.84 9.88
C TYR A 17 1.36 -17.95 10.81
N TRP A 18 0.13 -17.85 11.31
CA TRP A 18 -0.51 -18.89 12.11
C TRP A 18 -0.63 -20.20 11.32
N LYS A 19 -1.16 -20.16 10.09
CA LYS A 19 -1.27 -21.34 9.22
C LYS A 19 0.08 -21.98 8.97
N HIS A 20 1.13 -21.19 8.76
CA HIS A 20 2.48 -21.72 8.58
C HIS A 20 3.00 -22.41 9.84
N PHE A 21 2.77 -21.84 11.02
CA PHE A 21 3.13 -22.47 12.29
C PHE A 21 2.35 -23.77 12.53
N ILE A 22 1.03 -23.79 12.31
CA ILE A 22 0.22 -24.99 12.43
C ILE A 22 0.68 -26.08 11.45
N SER A 23 1.01 -25.71 10.21
CA SER A 23 1.58 -26.64 9.23
C SER A 23 2.88 -27.26 9.75
N PHE A 24 3.77 -26.44 10.32
CA PHE A 24 4.99 -26.93 10.97
C PHE A 24 4.71 -27.93 12.10
N LEU A 25 3.74 -27.65 12.98
CA LEU A 25 3.36 -28.59 14.06
C LEU A 25 2.84 -29.91 13.49
N LYS A 26 1.94 -29.85 12.50
CA LYS A 26 1.35 -31.04 11.87
C LYS A 26 2.39 -31.91 11.17
N THR A 27 3.32 -31.31 10.42
CA THR A 27 4.37 -32.06 9.71
C THR A 27 5.29 -32.80 10.68
N ASN A 28 5.61 -32.20 11.82
CA ASN A 28 6.55 -32.79 12.78
C ASN A 28 5.87 -33.58 13.90
N LYS A 29 4.53 -33.60 13.95
CA LYS A 29 3.72 -34.22 15.02
C LYS A 29 4.19 -33.77 16.42
N LEU A 30 4.36 -32.47 16.58
CA LEU A 30 4.87 -31.86 17.82
C LEU A 30 3.75 -31.18 18.60
N ASP A 31 3.83 -31.29 19.92
CA ASP A 31 3.02 -30.48 20.83
C ASP A 31 3.62 -29.08 21.01
N VAL A 32 2.76 -28.12 21.32
CA VAL A 32 3.17 -26.73 21.51
C VAL A 32 3.93 -26.61 22.82
N SER A 33 5.19 -26.20 22.72
CA SER A 33 6.07 -25.88 23.86
C SER A 33 7.00 -24.73 23.50
N GLU A 34 7.62 -24.10 24.51
CA GLU A 34 8.58 -23.03 24.30
C GLU A 34 9.75 -23.48 23.38
N HIS A 35 10.27 -24.69 23.62
CA HIS A 35 11.35 -25.27 22.82
C HIS A 35 10.95 -25.48 21.35
N VAL A 36 9.72 -25.96 21.11
CA VAL A 36 9.20 -26.14 19.74
C VAL A 36 9.04 -24.80 19.03
N LEU A 37 8.62 -23.76 19.74
CA LEU A 37 8.49 -22.42 19.18
C LEU A 37 9.86 -21.82 18.83
N ILE A 38 10.88 -21.99 19.67
CA ILE A 38 12.26 -21.60 19.37
C ILE A 38 12.80 -22.40 18.18
N SER A 39 12.56 -23.70 18.14
CA SER A 39 12.96 -24.57 17.02
C SER A 39 12.33 -24.12 15.71
N PHE A 40 11.06 -23.69 15.74
CA PHE A 40 10.38 -23.08 14.60
C PHE A 40 11.07 -21.79 14.15
N PHE A 41 11.36 -20.86 15.07
CA PHE A 41 12.09 -19.63 14.73
C PHE A 41 13.50 -19.91 14.19
N PHE A 42 14.19 -20.91 14.71
CA PHE A 42 15.49 -21.33 14.22
C PHE A 42 15.42 -21.88 12.80
N LYS A 43 14.37 -22.67 12.48
CA LYS A 43 14.09 -23.11 11.10
C LYS A 43 13.90 -21.91 10.17
N LEU A 44 13.10 -20.92 10.57
CA LEU A 44 12.89 -19.69 9.77
C LEU A 44 14.21 -18.94 9.55
N PHE A 45 15.04 -18.83 10.59
CA PHE A 45 16.34 -18.17 10.49
C PHE A 45 17.28 -18.88 9.50
N LYS A 46 17.33 -20.22 9.56
CA LYS A 46 18.09 -21.07 8.62
C LYS A 46 17.61 -20.92 7.18
N GLN A 47 16.30 -20.76 6.97
CA GLN A 47 15.72 -20.48 5.64
C GLN A 47 16.07 -19.08 5.09
N GLY A 48 16.78 -18.25 5.85
CA GLY A 48 17.18 -16.93 5.37
C GLY A 48 16.15 -15.83 5.62
N LEU A 49 15.08 -16.09 6.37
CA LEU A 49 14.06 -15.07 6.65
C LEU A 49 14.66 -13.84 7.36
N ALA A 50 14.18 -12.66 7.00
CA ALA A 50 14.58 -11.42 7.65
C ALA A 50 14.09 -11.37 9.11
N LEU A 51 14.91 -10.80 10.00
CA LEU A 51 14.56 -10.67 11.43
C LEU A 51 13.29 -9.85 11.66
N ARG A 52 13.02 -8.86 10.79
CA ARG A 52 11.78 -8.10 10.80
C ARG A 52 10.57 -8.99 10.55
N THR A 53 10.68 -9.91 9.59
CA THR A 53 9.63 -10.90 9.31
C THR A 53 9.46 -11.84 10.49
N MET A 54 10.56 -12.37 11.05
CA MET A 54 10.48 -13.23 12.25
C MET A 54 9.86 -12.51 13.46
N SER A 55 10.10 -11.20 13.61
CA SER A 55 9.46 -10.39 14.65
C SER A 55 7.95 -10.26 14.41
N ALA A 56 7.52 -10.18 13.14
CA ALA A 56 6.10 -10.20 12.79
C ALA A 56 5.44 -11.57 13.06
N TYR A 57 6.16 -12.68 12.80
CA TYR A 57 5.73 -14.02 13.24
C TYR A 57 5.55 -14.05 14.76
N ARG A 58 6.55 -13.61 15.52
CA ARG A 58 6.48 -13.54 16.98
C ARG A 58 5.28 -12.72 17.47
N ALA A 59 5.05 -11.54 16.91
CA ALA A 59 3.90 -10.71 17.26
C ALA A 59 2.56 -11.41 16.97
N SER A 60 2.45 -12.10 15.83
CA SER A 60 1.22 -12.84 15.48
C SER A 60 0.95 -14.04 16.39
N LEU A 61 2.01 -14.64 16.95
CA LEU A 61 1.94 -15.80 17.84
C LEU A 61 1.86 -15.40 19.33
N ALA A 62 2.14 -14.16 19.69
CA ALA A 62 2.20 -13.72 21.08
C ALA A 62 0.92 -14.04 21.86
N ASP A 63 -0.23 -13.54 21.40
CA ASP A 63 -1.50 -13.75 22.11
C ASP A 63 -1.95 -15.23 22.10
N PRO A 64 -1.95 -15.95 20.96
CA PRO A 64 -2.32 -17.36 20.96
C PRO A 64 -1.43 -18.23 21.86
N MET A 65 -0.13 -17.95 21.93
CA MET A 65 0.81 -18.69 22.77
C MET A 65 0.64 -18.37 24.25
N PHE A 66 0.41 -17.09 24.58
CA PHE A 66 0.21 -16.66 25.95
C PHE A 66 -1.10 -17.19 26.53
N TYR A 67 -2.24 -16.96 25.86
CA TYR A 67 -3.54 -17.37 26.38
C TYR A 67 -3.80 -18.87 26.22
N GLY A 68 -3.29 -19.50 25.16
CA GLY A 68 -3.55 -20.92 24.88
C GLY A 68 -2.61 -21.86 25.60
N PHE A 69 -1.35 -21.46 25.81
CA PHE A 69 -0.28 -22.36 26.27
C PHE A 69 0.56 -21.79 27.41
N GLN A 70 0.23 -20.59 27.91
CA GLN A 70 1.00 -19.88 28.95
C GLN A 70 2.48 -19.64 28.56
N ILE A 71 2.76 -19.56 27.27
CA ILE A 71 4.11 -19.29 26.75
C ILE A 71 4.24 -17.79 26.49
N ASP A 72 5.07 -17.11 27.27
CA ASP A 72 5.39 -15.71 27.02
C ASP A 72 6.48 -15.58 25.95
N THR A 73 6.07 -15.17 24.75
CA THR A 73 7.03 -14.88 23.67
C THR A 73 7.96 -13.71 24.01
N ASN A 74 7.66 -12.90 25.04
CA ASN A 74 8.51 -11.82 25.55
C ASN A 74 9.52 -12.23 26.62
N SER A 75 9.59 -13.52 26.93
CA SER A 75 10.58 -14.05 27.86
C SER A 75 12.03 -13.76 27.45
N LYS A 76 12.94 -13.84 28.42
CA LYS A 76 14.39 -13.66 28.23
C LYS A 76 14.92 -14.61 27.15
N VAL A 77 14.40 -15.83 27.08
CA VAL A 77 14.86 -16.87 26.14
C VAL A 77 14.65 -16.42 24.69
N PHE A 78 13.45 -15.93 24.36
CA PHE A 78 13.22 -15.42 23.00
C PHE A 78 14.00 -14.14 22.73
N ARG A 79 14.14 -13.24 23.72
CA ARG A 79 14.94 -12.03 23.55
C ARG A 79 16.39 -12.36 23.20
N ASP A 80 17.02 -13.26 23.96
CA ASP A 80 18.40 -13.69 23.76
C ASP A 80 18.58 -14.41 22.41
N PHE A 81 17.59 -15.21 22.00
CA PHE A 81 17.56 -15.83 20.68
C PHE A 81 17.56 -14.78 19.55
N PHE A 82 16.66 -13.80 19.61
CA PHE A 82 16.57 -12.76 18.57
C PHE A 82 17.81 -11.85 18.55
N ILE A 83 18.40 -11.55 19.72
CA ILE A 83 19.69 -10.86 19.82
C ILE A 83 20.78 -11.67 19.12
N SER A 84 20.87 -12.98 19.41
CA SER A 84 21.84 -13.88 18.80
C SER A 84 21.69 -13.93 17.28
N CYS A 85 20.46 -13.99 16.78
CA CYS A 85 20.18 -13.94 15.35
C CYS A 85 20.57 -12.59 14.72
N ARG A 86 20.38 -11.46 15.43
CA ARG A 86 20.80 -10.13 14.99
C ARG A 86 22.31 -9.97 14.94
N THR A 87 23.03 -10.53 15.90
CA THR A 87 24.50 -10.55 15.88
C THR A 87 25.02 -11.35 14.69
N ARG A 88 24.40 -12.49 14.37
CA ARG A 88 24.78 -13.33 13.21
C ARG A 88 24.39 -12.73 11.86
N ARG A 89 23.26 -12.04 11.77
CA ARG A 89 22.77 -11.38 10.56
C ARG A 89 22.40 -9.93 10.88
N PRO A 90 23.38 -9.00 10.85
CA PRO A 90 23.12 -7.61 11.15
C PRO A 90 22.14 -7.03 10.12
N ILE A 91 21.29 -6.10 10.58
CA ILE A 91 20.33 -5.42 9.71
C ILE A 91 21.11 -4.44 8.84
N THR A 92 21.27 -4.77 7.57
CA THR A 92 21.80 -3.85 6.56
C THR A 92 20.74 -2.81 6.25
N LYS A 93 21.05 -1.53 6.48
CA LYS A 93 20.18 -0.44 6.01
C LYS A 93 20.32 -0.38 4.49
N THR A 94 19.23 -0.63 3.77
CA THR A 94 19.18 -0.29 2.35
C THR A 94 19.22 1.22 2.24
N LEU A 95 20.32 1.76 1.72
CA LEU A 95 20.36 3.18 1.38
C LEU A 95 19.25 3.44 0.35
N PRO A 96 18.47 4.52 0.50
CA PRO A 96 17.56 4.91 -0.56
C PRO A 96 18.36 5.11 -1.84
N PRO A 97 17.78 4.83 -3.02
CA PRO A 97 18.45 5.12 -4.28
C PRO A 97 18.91 6.59 -4.26
N GLN A 98 20.19 6.82 -4.56
CA GLN A 98 20.71 8.16 -4.72
C GLN A 98 20.22 8.70 -6.07
N TRP A 99 19.04 9.33 -6.05
CA TRP A 99 18.51 10.02 -7.21
C TRP A 99 18.28 11.48 -6.88
N GLU A 100 18.54 12.35 -7.85
CA GLU A 100 18.31 13.77 -7.72
C GLU A 100 17.00 14.13 -8.41
N VAL A 101 16.09 14.73 -7.65
CA VAL A 101 14.80 15.22 -8.16
C VAL A 101 14.99 16.12 -9.38
N TYR A 102 16.01 16.99 -9.33
CA TYR A 102 16.34 17.89 -10.43
C TYR A 102 16.63 17.15 -11.75
N LYS A 103 17.41 16.05 -11.71
CA LYS A 103 17.72 15.26 -12.90
C LYS A 103 16.46 14.65 -13.51
N VAL A 104 15.54 14.15 -12.68
CA VAL A 104 14.27 13.60 -13.16
C VAL A 104 13.38 14.70 -13.74
N LEU A 105 13.30 15.87 -13.11
CA LEU A 105 12.54 17.00 -13.65
C LEU A 105 13.12 17.52 -14.97
N GLN A 106 14.45 17.51 -15.13
CA GLN A 106 15.10 17.85 -16.41
C GLN A 106 14.78 16.80 -17.48
N TYR A 107 14.82 15.51 -17.14
CA TYR A 107 14.41 14.44 -18.04
C TYR A 107 12.97 14.61 -18.52
N LEU A 108 12.03 14.96 -17.63
CA LEU A 108 10.62 15.23 -17.96
C LEU A 108 10.40 16.49 -18.83
N LYS A 109 11.42 17.34 -19.01
CA LYS A 109 11.40 18.49 -19.94
C LYS A 109 11.91 18.16 -21.34
N THR A 110 12.52 16.99 -21.54
CA THR A 110 13.06 16.53 -22.83
C THR A 110 11.94 16.38 -23.87
N SER A 111 12.29 16.39 -25.16
CA SER A 111 11.37 16.24 -26.29
C SER A 111 10.38 15.08 -26.15
N GLN A 112 10.83 13.96 -25.55
CA GLN A 112 10.00 12.78 -25.27
C GLN A 112 8.77 13.08 -24.39
N PHE A 113 8.86 14.07 -23.49
CA PHE A 113 7.80 14.45 -22.56
C PHE A 113 7.27 15.88 -22.77
N LYS A 114 7.85 16.62 -23.72
CA LYS A 114 7.59 18.06 -23.91
C LYS A 114 6.22 18.34 -24.51
N ASN A 115 5.77 17.50 -25.44
CA ASN A 115 4.49 17.67 -26.11
C ASN A 115 3.46 16.67 -25.59
N ASN A 116 2.58 17.15 -24.70
CA ASN A 116 1.53 16.34 -24.09
C ASN A 116 0.52 15.78 -25.13
N LYS A 117 0.48 16.32 -26.36
CA LYS A 117 -0.44 15.86 -27.41
C LYS A 117 0.11 14.69 -28.23
N THR A 118 1.43 14.53 -28.30
CA THR A 118 2.08 13.51 -29.15
C THR A 118 2.76 12.41 -28.33
N ILE A 119 2.78 12.55 -27.00
CA ILE A 119 3.35 11.56 -26.10
C ILE A 119 2.44 10.32 -26.02
N SER A 120 3.05 9.14 -25.86
CA SER A 120 2.28 7.93 -25.60
C SER A 120 1.56 8.01 -24.24
N LEU A 121 0.37 7.42 -24.18
CA LEU A 121 -0.45 7.40 -22.97
C LEU A 121 0.29 6.86 -21.71
N PRO A 122 1.09 5.78 -21.79
CA PRO A 122 1.84 5.29 -20.63
C PRO A 122 2.87 6.31 -20.13
N ALA A 123 3.54 7.02 -21.03
CA ALA A 123 4.53 8.03 -20.67
C ALA A 123 3.89 9.29 -20.07
N LEU A 124 2.69 9.68 -20.54
CA LEU A 124 1.92 10.75 -19.93
C LEU A 124 1.48 10.38 -18.50
N LEU A 125 0.98 9.15 -18.32
CA LEU A 125 0.54 8.64 -17.02
C LEU A 125 1.71 8.56 -16.03
N LEU A 126 2.88 8.09 -16.48
CA LEU A 126 4.09 8.06 -15.65
C LEU A 126 4.51 9.47 -15.21
N LYS A 127 4.49 10.44 -16.14
CA LYS A 127 4.80 11.85 -15.85
C LYS A 127 3.83 12.44 -14.84
N THR A 128 2.52 12.22 -15.00
CA THR A 128 1.50 12.75 -14.08
C THR A 128 1.58 12.09 -12.71
N LEU A 129 1.71 10.76 -12.63
CA LEU A 129 1.90 10.03 -11.37
C LEU A 129 3.12 10.54 -10.61
N PHE A 130 4.26 10.69 -11.30
CA PHE A 130 5.48 11.18 -10.68
C PHE A 130 5.31 12.59 -10.12
N LEU A 131 4.74 13.51 -10.89
CA LEU A 131 4.54 14.90 -10.45
C LEU A 131 3.54 15.01 -9.30
N ILE A 132 2.49 14.19 -9.30
CA ILE A 132 1.52 14.14 -8.21
C ILE A 132 2.17 13.56 -6.95
N ALA A 133 2.87 12.44 -7.06
CA ALA A 133 3.62 11.86 -5.95
C ALA A 133 4.64 12.86 -5.36
N LEU A 134 5.32 13.60 -6.23
CA LEU A 134 6.30 14.61 -5.82
C LEU A 134 5.63 15.82 -5.13
N ALA A 135 4.49 16.29 -5.64
CA ALA A 135 3.80 17.46 -5.10
C ALA A 135 3.07 17.16 -3.78
N THR A 136 2.48 15.97 -3.65
CA THR A 136 1.69 15.61 -2.47
C THR A 136 2.51 14.88 -1.40
N GLY A 137 3.62 14.25 -1.76
CA GLY A 137 4.36 13.35 -0.87
C GLY A 137 3.54 12.13 -0.41
N SER A 138 2.43 11.83 -1.11
CA SER A 138 1.49 10.78 -0.72
C SER A 138 2.05 9.39 -0.95
N ARG A 139 1.57 8.43 -0.16
CA ARG A 139 1.92 7.01 -0.36
C ARG A 139 1.25 6.48 -1.63
N ILE A 140 1.85 5.46 -2.24
CA ILE A 140 1.29 4.80 -3.44
C ILE A 140 -0.16 4.34 -3.20
N SER A 141 -0.49 3.83 -2.00
CA SER A 141 -1.85 3.41 -1.67
C SER A 141 -2.86 4.57 -1.61
N GLU A 142 -2.40 5.79 -1.37
CA GLU A 142 -3.24 7.00 -1.38
C GLU A 142 -3.42 7.49 -2.82
N ILE A 143 -2.38 7.38 -3.64
CA ILE A 143 -2.41 7.75 -5.07
C ILE A 143 -3.21 6.73 -5.89
N ALA A 144 -3.15 5.44 -5.53
CA ALA A 144 -3.90 4.36 -6.16
C ALA A 144 -5.33 4.24 -5.60
N HIS A 145 -5.73 5.12 -4.68
CA HIS A 145 -7.09 5.12 -4.17
C HIS A 145 -8.05 5.56 -5.29
N SER A 146 -9.24 4.96 -5.38
CA SER A 146 -10.24 5.24 -6.43
C SER A 146 -10.73 6.69 -6.46
N LEU A 147 -10.50 7.44 -5.38
CA LEU A 147 -10.81 8.87 -5.24
C LEU A 147 -9.62 9.77 -5.61
N CYS A 148 -8.45 9.19 -5.90
CA CYS A 148 -7.33 9.95 -6.41
C CYS A 148 -7.62 10.33 -7.87
N PRO A 149 -7.41 11.60 -8.27
CA PRO A 149 -7.61 12.06 -9.64
C PRO A 149 -6.92 11.20 -10.71
N VAL A 150 -5.82 10.51 -10.36
CA VAL A 150 -5.06 9.66 -11.29
C VAL A 150 -5.74 8.33 -11.54
N GLU A 151 -6.28 7.68 -10.51
CA GLU A 151 -7.00 6.42 -10.68
C GLU A 151 -8.35 6.66 -11.38
N CYS A 152 -9.00 7.79 -11.10
CA CYS A 152 -10.17 8.22 -11.87
C CYS A 152 -9.83 8.40 -13.37
N LEU A 153 -8.67 8.98 -13.68
CA LEU A 153 -8.22 9.20 -15.06
C LEU A 153 -7.81 7.89 -15.74
N ARG A 154 -7.16 6.96 -15.02
CA ARG A 154 -6.82 5.62 -15.51
C ARG A 154 -8.07 4.80 -15.81
N ASN A 155 -9.00 4.71 -14.86
CA ASN A 155 -10.24 3.95 -15.01
C ASN A 155 -11.11 4.54 -16.14
N TRP A 156 -11.11 5.87 -16.28
CA TRP A 156 -11.75 6.54 -17.43
C TRP A 156 -11.08 6.18 -18.77
N LEU A 157 -9.74 6.15 -18.82
CA LEU A 157 -9.00 5.75 -20.02
C LEU A 157 -9.26 4.29 -20.40
N ASP A 158 -9.28 3.39 -19.41
CA ASP A 158 -9.56 1.97 -19.65
C ASP A 158 -10.96 1.77 -20.25
N ILE A 159 -11.97 2.44 -19.68
CA ILE A 159 -13.36 2.41 -20.19
C ILE A 159 -13.48 3.02 -21.59
N THR A 160 -12.70 4.06 -21.90
CA THR A 160 -12.77 4.76 -23.19
C THR A 160 -11.85 4.18 -24.26
N SER A 161 -10.95 3.26 -23.89
CA SER A 161 -9.99 2.62 -24.81
C SER A 161 -10.64 1.69 -25.84
N GLU A 162 -11.81 1.13 -25.51
CA GLU A 162 -12.60 0.25 -26.38
C GLU A 162 -13.49 1.03 -27.36
N TRP A 163 -13.49 2.38 -27.31
CA TRP A 163 -14.45 3.18 -28.07
C TRP A 163 -13.96 3.43 -29.50
N PRO A 164 -14.79 3.23 -30.54
CA PRO A 164 -14.30 3.16 -31.93
C PRO A 164 -13.88 4.50 -32.52
N ASN A 165 -14.06 5.62 -31.81
CA ASN A 165 -13.76 6.94 -32.36
C ASN A 165 -13.47 7.99 -31.26
N PRO A 166 -12.21 8.46 -31.10
CA PRO A 166 -11.83 9.43 -30.07
C PRO A 166 -12.39 10.84 -30.29
N ASN A 167 -13.00 11.13 -31.45
CA ASN A 167 -13.55 12.45 -31.79
C ASN A 167 -15.07 12.60 -31.56
N ASN A 168 -15.81 11.52 -31.29
CA ASN A 168 -17.23 11.62 -30.93
C ASN A 168 -17.39 11.68 -29.40
N PHE A 169 -16.93 12.78 -28.81
CA PHE A 169 -17.28 13.14 -27.44
C PHE A 169 -18.73 13.62 -27.41
N ILE A 170 -19.68 12.72 -27.15
CA ILE A 170 -21.03 13.12 -26.74
C ILE A 170 -21.42 12.33 -25.50
N TRP A 171 -21.34 13.01 -24.34
CA TRP A 171 -22.00 12.52 -23.13
C TRP A 171 -23.48 12.87 -23.23
N PHE A 172 -24.35 11.88 -23.07
CA PHE A 172 -25.80 12.08 -23.03
C PHE A 172 -26.28 12.16 -21.58
N ASN A 173 -27.20 13.08 -21.32
CA ASN A 173 -27.91 13.11 -20.05
C ASN A 173 -28.85 11.89 -19.97
N ALA A 174 -28.62 10.98 -19.03
CA ALA A 174 -29.35 9.72 -18.91
C ALA A 174 -30.87 9.88 -18.75
N ALA A 175 -31.35 11.02 -18.26
CA ALA A 175 -32.78 11.30 -18.11
C ALA A 175 -33.43 11.92 -19.36
N THR A 176 -32.67 12.63 -20.20
CA THR A 176 -33.24 13.42 -21.32
C THR A 176 -32.71 13.02 -22.69
N GLN A 177 -31.72 12.13 -22.74
CA GLN A 177 -31.00 11.68 -23.95
C GLN A 177 -30.51 12.81 -24.86
N LYS A 178 -30.29 14.01 -24.31
CA LYS A 178 -29.68 15.14 -25.02
C LYS A 178 -28.19 15.27 -24.67
N PRO A 179 -27.36 15.81 -25.57
CA PRO A 179 -25.95 16.04 -25.30
C PRO A 179 -25.78 16.96 -24.08
N ALA A 180 -25.00 16.51 -23.09
CA ALA A 180 -24.71 17.25 -21.87
C ALA A 180 -23.78 18.42 -22.21
N ASN A 181 -24.22 19.65 -21.92
CA ASN A 181 -23.40 20.84 -22.15
C ASN A 181 -22.22 20.91 -21.16
N ASN A 182 -21.18 21.66 -21.53
CA ASN A 182 -19.98 21.88 -20.68
C ASN A 182 -20.32 22.34 -19.26
N ARG A 183 -21.43 23.04 -19.05
CA ARG A 183 -21.86 23.54 -17.74
C ARG A 183 -22.30 22.40 -16.81
N ILE A 184 -22.99 21.39 -17.34
CA ILE A 184 -23.45 20.21 -16.57
C ILE A 184 -22.26 19.32 -16.18
N LEU A 185 -21.28 19.13 -17.07
CA LEU A 185 -20.05 18.40 -16.77
C LEU A 185 -19.23 19.09 -15.67
N VAL A 186 -19.06 20.41 -15.75
CA VAL A 186 -18.37 21.19 -14.71
C VAL A 186 -19.11 21.14 -13.37
N LEU A 187 -20.45 21.13 -13.38
CA LEU A 187 -21.26 20.98 -12.16
C LEU A 187 -21.13 19.58 -11.55
N ARG A 188 -21.09 18.52 -12.35
CA ARG A 188 -20.87 17.14 -11.88
C ARG A 188 -19.45 16.95 -11.33
N PHE A 189 -18.43 17.49 -11.99
CA PHE A 189 -17.06 17.50 -11.47
C PHE A 189 -16.96 18.29 -10.16
N ARG A 190 -17.60 19.47 -10.07
CA ARG A 190 -17.69 20.23 -8.82
C ARG A 190 -18.45 19.48 -7.72
N GLN A 191 -19.53 18.77 -8.04
CA GLN A 191 -20.25 17.95 -7.06
C GLN A 191 -19.39 16.80 -6.55
N LEU A 192 -18.64 16.12 -7.42
CA LEU A 192 -17.72 15.04 -7.00
C LEU A 192 -16.55 15.57 -6.15
N ILE A 193 -16.02 16.76 -6.48
CA ILE A 193 -15.02 17.45 -5.67
C ILE A 193 -15.62 17.92 -4.32
N ASN A 194 -16.85 18.43 -4.31
CA ASN A 194 -17.52 18.86 -3.08
C ASN A 194 -17.92 17.68 -2.19
N LEU A 195 -18.30 16.54 -2.78
CA LEU A 195 -18.59 15.30 -2.05
C LEU A 195 -17.30 14.67 -1.48
N SER A 196 -16.17 14.80 -2.16
CA SER A 196 -14.88 14.37 -1.61
C SER A 196 -14.40 15.29 -0.47
N HIS A 197 -14.75 16.58 -0.51
CA HIS A 197 -14.53 17.52 0.61
C HIS A 197 -15.54 17.36 1.76
N ALA A 198 -16.78 16.91 1.50
CA ALA A 198 -17.79 16.67 2.53
C ALA A 198 -17.45 15.49 3.46
N HIS A 199 -16.62 14.55 3.01
CA HIS A 199 -16.05 13.50 3.85
C HIS A 199 -14.74 13.89 4.58
N ASN A 200 -14.29 15.14 4.44
CA ASN A 200 -13.08 15.63 5.11
C ASN A 200 -13.25 17.02 5.75
N THR A 201 -14.38 17.23 6.42
CA THR A 201 -14.56 18.35 7.35
C THR A 201 -14.30 17.90 8.78
N LYS A 202 -13.02 17.90 9.17
CA LYS A 202 -12.54 18.53 10.42
C LYS A 202 -11.05 18.85 10.29
N SER A 203 -10.72 19.90 9.55
CA SER A 203 -9.62 20.81 9.89
C SER A 203 -9.66 22.06 9.02
N ASN A 204 -9.87 23.20 9.67
CA ASN A 204 -9.92 24.52 9.05
C ASN A 204 -8.53 24.92 8.52
N PHE A 205 -8.43 25.16 7.21
CA PHE A 205 -7.23 25.71 6.56
C PHE A 205 -6.92 27.18 6.97
N HIS A 206 -7.80 27.84 7.71
CA HIS A 206 -7.60 29.21 8.20
C HIS A 206 -6.64 29.34 9.40
N GLN A 207 -6.09 28.25 9.94
CA GLN A 207 -5.12 28.31 11.06
C GLN A 207 -3.64 28.18 10.64
N ILE A 208 -3.32 28.04 9.36
CA ILE A 208 -1.92 27.89 8.87
C ILE A 208 -1.35 29.20 8.29
N ARG A 209 -2.01 30.34 8.52
CA ARG A 209 -1.45 31.67 8.26
C ARG A 209 -1.68 32.62 9.44
N LYS A 210 -0.85 32.47 10.47
CA LYS A 210 -0.29 33.55 11.29
C LYS A 210 1.12 33.16 11.67
#